data_AF-A0A2P9F5I0-F1
#
_entry.id   AF-A0A2P9F5I0-F1
#
_cell.length_a   1.000
_cell.length_b   1.000
_cell.length_c   1.000
_cell.angle_alpha   90.00
_cell.angle_beta   90.00
_cell.angle_gamma   90.00
#
_symmetry.space_group_name_H-M   'P 1'
#
loop_
_entity.id
_entity.type
_entity.pdbx_description
1 polymer ?
#
loop_
_entity_poly.entity_id
_entity_poly.type
_entity_poly.pdbx_seq_one_letter_code
_entity_poly.pdbx_strand_id
1 'polypeptide(L)'
;MAATGLTQDAGWEIGVSRTLAQPPDTVWEFISGPRGLALWLGAGARLTPERGAPYTTDAGIGGEVRGYRPRERIRVTYGDTTVQVTVSAAAGERERRREHWRRVLDRVADALDAPA
;
A
#
# COMPACT_ATOMS: atom_id res chain seq x y z
N MET A 1 -10.15 -12.18 5.81
CA MET A 1 -9.53 -13.49 6.12
C MET A 1 -8.48 -13.74 5.05
N ALA A 2 -7.23 -13.33 5.26
CA ALA A 2 -6.15 -13.74 4.35
C ALA A 2 -5.66 -15.10 4.87
N ALA A 3 -6.00 -16.15 4.12
CA ALA A 3 -5.64 -17.52 4.44
C ALA A 3 -4.13 -17.71 4.14
N THR A 4 -3.40 -18.27 5.09
CA THR A 4 -2.08 -18.86 4.88
C THR A 4 -2.20 -20.01 3.89
N GLY A 5 -1.37 -19.99 2.84
CA GLY A 5 -1.33 -21.04 1.81
C GLY A 5 0.11 -21.46 1.52
N LEU A 6 0.32 -22.77 1.34
CA LEU A 6 1.53 -23.33 0.75
C LEU A 6 1.53 -22.95 -0.74
N THR A 7 2.54 -22.24 -1.23
CA THR A 7 2.61 -21.85 -2.64
C THR A 7 3.17 -22.99 -3.49
N GLN A 8 2.71 -23.07 -4.75
CA GLN A 8 3.06 -24.11 -5.73
C GLN A 8 4.57 -24.28 -5.96
N ASP A 9 5.37 -23.23 -5.67
CA ASP A 9 6.82 -23.28 -5.72
C ASP A 9 7.42 -23.04 -4.31
N ALA A 10 7.68 -24.15 -3.61
CA ALA A 10 8.65 -24.33 -2.50
C ALA A 10 8.62 -23.34 -1.31
N GLY A 11 7.46 -22.83 -0.86
CA GLY A 11 7.42 -21.93 0.30
C GLY A 11 6.06 -21.78 1.00
N TRP A 12 6.11 -21.21 2.21
CA TRP A 12 4.95 -20.79 2.99
C TRP A 12 4.74 -19.27 2.81
N GLU A 13 3.53 -18.85 2.42
CA GLU A 13 3.17 -17.42 2.41
C GLU A 13 2.28 -17.09 3.62
N ILE A 14 2.62 -16.01 4.31
CA ILE A 14 1.83 -15.44 5.40
C ILE A 14 1.27 -14.09 4.94
N GLY A 15 -0.01 -14.08 4.58
CA GLY A 15 -0.73 -12.86 4.22
C GLY A 15 -1.50 -12.28 5.40
N VAL A 16 -1.33 -10.98 5.69
CA VAL A 16 -2.18 -10.23 6.62
C VAL A 16 -2.77 -9.01 5.91
N SER A 17 -4.04 -8.70 6.17
CA SER A 17 -4.70 -7.51 5.61
C SER A 17 -5.58 -6.82 6.64
N ARG A 18 -5.59 -5.49 6.60
CA ARG A 18 -6.42 -4.65 7.46
C ARG A 18 -6.89 -3.43 6.67
N THR A 19 -8.16 -3.07 6.84
CA THR A 19 -8.71 -1.82 6.32
C THR A 19 -8.41 -0.69 7.31
N LEU A 20 -7.89 0.43 6.82
CA LEU A 20 -7.59 1.63 7.61
C LEU A 20 -8.55 2.75 7.20
N ALA A 21 -9.02 3.55 8.16
CA ALA A 21 -9.86 4.73 7.92
C ALA A 21 -9.00 5.95 7.53
N GLN A 22 -8.13 5.77 6.55
CA GLN A 22 -7.21 6.79 6.04
C GLN A 22 -7.16 6.71 4.52
N PRO A 23 -6.97 7.84 3.81
CA PRO A 23 -6.79 7.82 2.37
C PRO A 23 -5.63 6.91 1.95
N PRO A 24 -5.73 6.18 0.82
CA PRO A 24 -4.67 5.29 0.34
C PRO A 24 -3.31 6.01 0.20
N ASP A 25 -3.32 7.28 -0.22
CA ASP A 25 -2.10 8.07 -0.37
C ASP A 25 -1.42 8.33 0.97
N THR A 26 -2.19 8.67 2.01
CA THR A 26 -1.68 8.85 3.38
C THR A 26 -1.09 7.55 3.94
N VAL A 27 -1.75 6.42 3.70
CA VAL A 27 -1.24 5.10 4.12
C VAL A 27 0.04 4.77 3.35
N TRP A 28 0.07 5.06 2.05
CA TRP A 28 1.23 4.81 1.20
C TRP A 28 2.45 5.64 1.62
N GLU A 29 2.28 6.95 1.80
CA GLU A 29 3.36 7.85 2.27
C GLU A 29 3.93 7.38 3.61
N PHE A 30 3.07 6.94 4.54
CA PHE A 30 3.52 6.42 5.82
C PHE A 30 4.30 5.10 5.66
N ILE A 31 3.74 4.11 4.95
CA ILE A 31 4.30 2.75 4.89
C ILE A 31 5.61 2.69 4.07
N SER A 32 5.75 3.57 3.08
CA SER A 32 6.94 3.72 2.24
C SER A 32 7.97 4.70 2.79
N GLY A 33 7.57 5.59 3.71
CA GLY A 33 8.45 6.55 4.36
C GLY A 33 9.35 5.94 5.45
N PRO A 34 10.36 6.69 5.94
CA PRO A 34 11.35 6.18 6.90
C PRO A 34 10.74 5.53 8.15
N ARG A 35 9.66 6.11 8.68
CA ARG A 35 8.98 5.60 9.87
C ARG A 35 8.23 4.30 9.59
N GLY A 36 7.57 4.17 8.44
CA GLY A 36 6.90 2.93 8.05
C GLY A 36 7.92 1.83 7.78
N LEU A 37 8.93 2.10 6.97
CA LEU A 37 10.02 1.15 6.70
C LEU A 37 10.66 0.64 8.00
N ALA A 38 10.91 1.54 8.96
CA ALA A 38 11.44 1.15 10.27
C ALA A 38 10.54 0.16 11.04
N LEU A 39 9.22 0.22 10.85
CA LEU A 39 8.28 -0.66 11.54
C LEU A 39 8.20 -2.07 10.96
N TRP A 40 8.33 -2.24 9.65
CA TRP A 40 8.14 -3.54 8.99
C TRP A 40 9.39 -4.15 8.37
N LEU A 41 10.42 -3.34 8.08
CA LEU A 41 11.77 -3.80 7.74
C LEU A 41 12.73 -3.73 8.92
N GLY A 42 12.50 -2.84 9.87
CA GLY A 42 13.40 -2.63 11.01
C GLY A 42 14.16 -1.31 10.93
N ALA A 43 14.71 -0.90 12.07
CA ALA A 43 15.37 0.39 12.24
C ALA A 43 16.47 0.62 11.19
N GLY A 44 16.66 1.88 10.79
CA GLY A 44 17.64 2.26 9.76
C GLY A 44 17.22 1.96 8.32
N ALA A 45 16.19 1.16 8.06
CA ALA A 45 15.77 0.80 6.71
C ALA A 45 15.49 2.05 5.84
N ARG A 46 16.08 2.06 4.65
CA ARG A 46 15.82 3.02 3.57
C ARG A 46 15.75 2.27 2.26
N LEU A 47 14.69 2.52 1.49
CA LEU A 47 14.53 1.95 0.17
C LEU A 47 14.77 3.02 -0.89
N THR A 48 15.63 2.71 -1.85
CA THR A 48 15.64 3.42 -3.14
C THR A 48 14.57 2.76 -4.02
N PRO A 49 13.63 3.50 -4.62
CA PRO A 49 12.50 2.94 -5.38
C PRO A 49 12.90 2.45 -6.78
N GLU A 50 13.98 1.67 -6.85
CA GLU A 50 14.58 1.14 -8.07
C GLU A 50 14.75 -0.37 -7.94
N ARG A 51 14.36 -1.13 -8.97
CA ARG A 51 14.52 -2.58 -8.96
C ARG A 51 16.01 -2.93 -8.92
N GLY A 52 16.38 -3.82 -8.00
CA GLY A 52 17.76 -4.23 -7.75
C GLY A 52 18.49 -3.36 -6.73
N ALA A 53 17.90 -2.25 -6.27
CA ALA A 53 18.54 -1.42 -5.26
C ALA A 53 18.64 -2.19 -3.92
N PRO A 54 19.85 -2.30 -3.34
CA PRO A 54 20.03 -2.94 -2.05
C PRO A 54 19.59 -2.00 -0.91
N TYR A 55 19.26 -2.59 0.22
CA TYR A 55 19.08 -1.90 1.49
C TYR A 55 19.60 -2.74 2.64
N THR A 56 19.87 -2.07 3.76
CA THR A 56 20.25 -2.71 5.03
C THR A 56 19.47 -2.08 6.16
N THR A 57 19.39 -2.80 7.28
CA THR A 57 18.81 -2.34 8.54
C THR A 57 19.89 -2.27 9.60
N ASP A 58 19.63 -1.56 10.70
CA ASP A 58 20.55 -1.43 11.83
C ASP A 58 20.84 -2.79 12.50
N ALA A 59 19.93 -3.76 12.34
CA ALA A 59 20.12 -5.13 12.82
C ALA A 59 21.01 -5.99 11.89
N GLY A 60 21.55 -5.40 10.80
CA GLY A 60 22.38 -6.09 9.83
C GLY A 60 21.59 -6.95 8.84
N ILE A 61 20.27 -6.91 8.86
CA ILE A 61 19.43 -7.63 7.89
C ILE A 61 19.42 -6.83 6.59
N GLY A 62 19.82 -7.49 5.50
CA GLY A 62 19.86 -6.90 4.17
C GLY A 62 18.76 -7.42 3.25
N GLY A 63 18.54 -6.68 2.18
CA GLY A 63 17.67 -7.10 1.10
C GLY A 63 17.81 -6.23 -0.14
N GLU A 64 17.00 -6.52 -1.14
CA GLU A 64 16.96 -5.82 -2.41
C GLU A 64 15.52 -5.53 -2.80
N VAL A 65 15.30 -4.40 -3.46
CA VAL A 65 14.02 -4.06 -4.06
C VAL A 65 13.77 -4.95 -5.28
N ARG A 66 12.74 -5.79 -5.22
CA ARG A 66 12.31 -6.65 -6.33
C ARG A 66 11.25 -5.98 -7.20
N GLY A 67 10.49 -5.03 -6.65
CA GLY A 67 9.55 -4.21 -7.39
C GLY A 67 9.00 -3.06 -6.54
N TYR A 68 8.81 -1.90 -7.17
CA TYR A 68 8.28 -0.72 -6.53
C TYR A 68 7.28 -0.05 -7.46
N ARG A 69 5.99 -0.06 -7.08
CA ARG A 69 4.90 0.62 -7.77
C ARG A 69 4.34 1.69 -6.84
N PRO A 70 4.66 2.98 -7.09
CA PRO A 70 4.15 4.08 -6.27
C PRO A 70 2.64 4.01 -6.07
N ARG A 71 2.18 4.24 -4.85
CA ARG A 71 0.77 4.22 -4.41
C ARG A 71 0.04 2.87 -4.58
N GLU A 72 0.78 1.79 -4.78
CA GLU A 72 0.19 0.46 -5.01
C GLU A 72 0.95 -0.63 -4.24
N ARG A 73 2.24 -0.84 -4.53
CA ARG A 73 2.94 -2.04 -4.07
C ARG A 73 4.45 -1.88 -3.89
N ILE A 74 4.98 -2.43 -2.81
CA ILE A 74 6.42 -2.62 -2.56
C ILE A 74 6.69 -4.12 -2.45
N ARG A 75 7.72 -4.61 -3.12
CA ARG A 75 8.23 -5.98 -2.99
C ARG A 75 9.74 -5.94 -2.79
N VAL A 76 10.20 -6.56 -1.72
CA VAL A 76 11.62 -6.63 -1.35
C VAL A 76 12.01 -8.03 -0.89
N THR A 77 13.28 -8.39 -0.98
CA THR A 77 13.81 -9.50 -0.18
C THR A 77 14.12 -9.01 1.24
N TYR A 78 14.10 -9.91 2.21
CA TYR A 78 14.47 -9.65 3.60
C TYR A 78 15.10 -10.92 4.17
N GLY A 79 16.44 -10.98 4.24
CA GLY A 79 17.13 -12.25 4.47
C GLY A 79 16.80 -13.27 3.36
N ASP A 80 16.31 -14.45 3.75
CA ASP A 80 15.89 -15.54 2.87
C ASP A 80 14.42 -15.44 2.41
N THR A 81 13.66 -14.49 2.94
CA THR A 81 12.24 -14.32 2.62
C THR A 81 11.98 -13.16 1.65
N THR A 82 10.77 -13.12 1.10
CA THR A 82 10.25 -12.01 0.31
C THR A 82 9.11 -11.35 1.07
N VAL A 83 9.20 -10.03 1.25
CA VAL A 83 8.13 -9.23 1.85
C VAL A 83 7.45 -8.41 0.76
N GLN A 84 6.12 -8.43 0.76
CA GLN A 84 5.30 -7.63 -0.14
C GLN A 84 4.25 -6.84 0.66
N VAL A 85 4.18 -5.55 0.39
CA VAL A 85 3.18 -4.63 0.94
C VAL A 85 2.36 -4.08 -0.21
N THR A 86 1.03 -4.16 -0.10
CA THR A 86 0.09 -3.60 -1.08
C THR A 86 -0.87 -2.66 -0.38
N VAL A 87 -1.04 -1.46 -0.92
CA VAL A 87 -2.04 -0.48 -0.47
C VAL A 87 -3.05 -0.32 -1.59
N SER A 88 -4.33 -0.43 -1.26
CA SER A 88 -5.41 -0.21 -2.22
C SER A 88 -6.60 0.45 -1.52
N ALA A 89 -7.41 1.19 -2.29
CA ALA A 89 -8.64 1.76 -1.77
C ALA A 89 -9.59 0.64 -1.32
N ALA A 90 -10.24 0.82 -0.17
CA ALA A 90 -11.30 -0.07 0.25
C ALA A 90 -12.50 0.03 -0.71
N ALA A 91 -13.14 -1.10 -1.03
CA ALA A 91 -14.32 -1.11 -1.89
C ALA A 91 -15.43 -0.20 -1.35
N GLY A 92 -15.69 -0.24 -0.03
CA GLY A 92 -16.71 0.61 0.60
C GLY A 92 -16.40 2.11 0.59
N GLU A 93 -15.13 2.52 0.56
CA GLU A 93 -14.79 3.94 0.44
C GLU A 93 -14.98 4.46 -0.98
N ARG A 94 -14.68 3.63 -2.00
CA ARG A 94 -14.98 3.96 -3.39
C ARG A 94 -16.48 4.16 -3.62
N GLU A 95 -17.32 3.31 -3.03
CA GLU A 95 -18.78 3.43 -3.12
C GLU A 95 -19.30 4.69 -2.44
N ARG A 96 -18.90 4.96 -1.18
CA ARG A 96 -19.27 6.19 -0.47
C ARG A 96 -18.85 7.45 -1.23
N ARG A 97 -17.65 7.45 -1.80
CA ARG A 97 -17.13 8.60 -2.56
C ARG A 97 -17.89 8.80 -3.87
N ARG A 98 -18.25 7.72 -4.57
CA ARG A 98 -19.11 7.76 -5.76
C ARG A 98 -20.48 8.34 -5.44
N GLU A 99 -21.11 7.90 -4.36
CA GLU A 99 -22.42 8.41 -3.94
C GLU A 99 -22.37 9.90 -3.57
N HIS A 100 -21.34 10.32 -2.84
CA HIS A 100 -21.14 11.73 -2.50
C HIS A 100 -21.01 12.60 -3.75
N TRP A 101 -20.10 12.24 -4.67
CA TRP A 101 -19.89 13.03 -5.88
C TRP A 101 -21.07 13.01 -6.84
N ARG A 102 -21.83 11.91 -6.90
CA ARG A 102 -23.11 11.88 -7.62
C ARG A 102 -24.04 12.97 -7.10
N ARG A 103 -24.24 13.06 -5.78
CA ARG A 103 -25.08 14.13 -5.17
C ARG A 103 -24.55 15.54 -5.43
N VAL A 104 -23.23 15.72 -5.49
CA VAL A 104 -22.64 17.02 -5.83
C VAL A 104 -22.98 17.38 -7.28
N LEU A 105 -22.83 16.42 -8.21
CA LEU A 105 -23.16 16.64 -9.62
C LEU A 105 -24.65 16.89 -9.83
N ASP A 106 -25.53 16.18 -9.11
CA ASP A 106 -26.98 16.42 -9.14
C ASP A 106 -27.29 17.87 -8.74
N ARG A 107 -26.69 18.37 -7.65
CA ARG A 107 -26.86 19.77 -7.22
C ARG A 107 -26.31 20.79 -8.21
N VAL A 108 -25.20 20.48 -8.88
CA VAL A 108 -24.64 21.35 -9.90
C VAL A 108 -25.58 21.42 -11.10
N ALA A 109 -26.15 20.28 -11.53
CA ALA A 109 -27.15 20.25 -12.60
C ALA A 109 -28.39 21.07 -12.22
N ASP A 110 -28.96 20.84 -11.04
CA ASP A 110 -30.12 21.59 -10.55
C ASP A 110 -29.88 23.11 -10.53
N ALA A 111 -28.67 23.54 -10.15
CA ALA A 111 -28.29 24.95 -10.11
C ALA A 111 -28.12 25.56 -11.51
N LEU A 112 -27.70 24.77 -12.50
CA LEU A 112 -27.57 25.21 -13.89
C LEU A 112 -28.95 25.27 -14.60
N ASP A 113 -29.88 24.42 -14.21
CA ASP A 113 -31.24 24.36 -14.76
C ASP A 113 -32.21 25.36 -14.10
N ALA A 114 -31.80 26.00 -13.00
CA ALA A 114 -32.59 27.03 -12.35
C ALA A 114 -32.64 28.32 -13.21
N PRO A 115 -33.84 28.89 -13.45
CA PRO A 115 -33.94 30.18 -14.14
C PRO A 115 -33.32 31.30 -13.30
N ALA A 116 -32.61 32.21 -13.98
CA ALA A 116 -31.88 33.33 -13.40
C ALA A 116 -32.76 34.36 -12.66
#